data_AF-A0A379SK73-F1
#
_entry.id   AF-A0A379SK73-F1
#
_cell.length_a   1.000
_cell.length_b   1.000
_cell.length_c   1.000
_cell.angle_alpha   90.00
_cell.angle_beta   90.00
_cell.angle_gamma   90.00
#
_symmetry.space_group_name_H-M   'P 1'
#
loop_
_entity.id
_entity.type
_entity.pdbx_description
1 polymer ?
#
loop_
_entity_poly.entity_id
_entity_poly.type
_entity_poly.pdbx_seq_one_letter_code
_entity_poly.pdbx_strand_id
1 'polypeptide(L)'
;MGTRLQTGDDYSSGLFLGYSHDINDASQLSFHIAQDIYSPSGANKRKPEAVKGDRAFSAFLHTGLEWNSLATNWLRYRFGTDIGVIGPDAGGKEVQNRAHQIIGAEKYPAWQDQIENRYGYAAKGMVSLTPSV
;
A
#
# COMPACT_ATOMS: atom_id res chain seq x y z
N MET A 1 24.22 -11.91 -23.81
CA MET A 1 23.06 -12.35 -23.01
C MET A 1 22.96 -11.44 -21.79
N GLY A 2 22.18 -10.37 -21.86
CA GLY A 2 21.93 -9.49 -20.73
C GLY A 2 20.74 -10.03 -19.95
N THR A 3 20.96 -10.42 -18.70
CA THR A 3 19.88 -10.71 -17.76
C THR A 3 19.06 -9.44 -17.57
N ARG A 4 17.79 -9.49 -17.99
CA ARG A 4 16.82 -8.44 -17.69
C ARG A 4 16.57 -8.47 -16.19
N LEU A 5 17.34 -7.67 -15.43
CA LEU A 5 17.05 -7.40 -14.04
C LEU A 5 15.59 -6.95 -13.95
N GLN A 6 14.82 -7.44 -12.99
CA GLN A 6 13.48 -6.90 -12.71
C GLN A 6 13.66 -5.41 -12.42
N THR A 7 13.27 -4.54 -13.35
CA THR A 7 13.61 -3.11 -13.33
C THR A 7 12.54 -2.24 -12.65
N GLY A 8 11.52 -2.83 -12.03
CA GLY A 8 10.43 -2.09 -11.40
C GLY A 8 10.30 -2.44 -9.93
N ASP A 9 11.00 -1.70 -9.06
CA ASP A 9 10.91 -1.84 -7.60
C ASP A 9 10.01 -0.74 -7.01
N ASP A 10 8.97 -0.42 -7.75
CA ASP A 10 8.12 0.73 -7.55
C ASP A 10 7.29 0.63 -6.25
N TYR A 11 6.97 -0.60 -5.86
CA TYR A 11 6.41 -0.99 -4.56
C TYR A 11 7.47 -1.82 -3.83
N SER A 12 8.00 -1.30 -2.72
CA SER A 12 9.14 -1.92 -2.03
C SER A 12 8.69 -2.89 -0.96
N SER A 13 7.61 -2.56 -0.25
CA SER A 13 7.11 -3.32 0.89
C SER A 13 5.73 -2.83 1.30
N GLY A 14 4.93 -3.72 1.85
CA GLY A 14 3.79 -3.32 2.66
C GLY A 14 3.47 -4.31 3.74
N LEU A 15 2.79 -3.80 4.75
CA LEU A 15 2.29 -4.55 5.89
C LEU A 15 0.80 -4.29 6.01
N PHE A 16 0.02 -5.37 6.05
CA PHE A 16 -1.42 -5.33 6.21
C PHE A 16 -1.82 -6.17 7.42
N LEU A 17 -2.64 -5.60 8.30
CA LEU A 17 -3.33 -6.34 9.35
C LEU A 17 -4.82 -6.07 9.20
N GLY A 18 -5.60 -7.14 9.06
CA GLY A 18 -7.04 -7.06 8.90
C GLY A 18 -7.77 -8.03 9.82
N TYR A 19 -9.00 -7.66 10.15
CA TYR A 19 -9.97 -8.50 10.84
C TYR A 19 -11.29 -8.44 10.09
N SER A 20 -11.92 -9.59 9.94
CA SER A 20 -13.21 -9.72 9.27
C SER A 20 -14.17 -10.49 10.16
N HIS A 21 -15.40 -9.99 10.24
CA HIS A 21 -16.47 -10.60 11.01
C HIS A 21 -17.69 -10.83 10.14
N ASP A 22 -18.18 -12.06 10.13
CA ASP A 22 -19.40 -12.43 9.41
C ASP A 22 -20.60 -11.91 10.22
N ILE A 23 -21.35 -10.99 9.61
CA ILE A 23 -22.57 -10.41 10.17
C ILE A 23 -23.74 -11.38 9.96
N ASN A 24 -23.71 -12.12 8.85
CA ASN A 24 -24.56 -13.25 8.51
C ASN A 24 -23.85 -14.12 7.47
N ASP A 25 -24.44 -15.26 7.09
CA ASP A 25 -23.87 -16.21 6.12
C ASP A 25 -23.51 -15.60 4.76
N ALA A 26 -24.12 -14.47 4.39
CA ALA A 26 -23.91 -13.81 3.10
C ALA A 26 -23.04 -12.55 3.19
N SER A 27 -22.78 -11.99 4.38
CA SER A 27 -22.23 -10.64 4.54
C SER A 27 -21.19 -10.53 5.65
N GLN A 28 -20.13 -9.80 5.35
CA GLN A 28 -18.98 -9.61 6.21
C GLN A 28 -18.65 -8.13 6.33
N LEU A 29 -18.32 -7.70 7.56
CA LEU A 29 -17.72 -6.40 7.84
C LEU A 29 -16.25 -6.61 8.18
N SER A 30 -15.37 -5.88 7.51
CA SER A 30 -13.92 -5.97 7.70
C SER A 30 -13.34 -4.63 8.13
N PHE A 31 -12.32 -4.69 8.98
CA PHE A 31 -11.47 -3.58 9.41
C PHE A 31 -10.01 -3.89 9.06
N HIS A 32 -9.24 -2.89 8.66
CA HIS A 32 -7.80 -3.04 8.46
C HIS A 32 -7.00 -1.81 8.86
N ILE A 33 -5.72 -2.05 9.12
CA ILE A 33 -4.64 -1.05 9.13
C ILE A 33 -3.55 -1.55 8.19
N ALA A 34 -2.97 -0.64 7.39
CA ALA A 34 -1.92 -1.00 6.46
C ALA A 34 -0.95 0.16 6.22
N GLN A 35 0.31 -0.19 5.95
CA GLN A 35 1.34 0.72 5.49
C GLN A 35 1.98 0.16 4.22
N ASP A 36 1.91 0.94 3.15
CA ASP A 36 2.55 0.64 1.86
C ASP A 36 3.70 1.62 1.62
N ILE A 37 4.86 1.10 1.19
CA ILE A 37 6.07 1.88 0.91
C ILE A 37 6.43 1.76 -0.57
N TYR A 38 6.62 2.91 -1.20
CA TYR A 38 7.03 3.03 -2.60
C TYR A 38 8.44 3.62 -2.67
N SER A 39 9.28 3.12 -3.58
CA SER A 39 10.66 3.56 -3.76
C SER A 39 10.99 3.92 -5.20
N PRO A 40 11.97 4.81 -5.43
CA PRO A 40 12.64 4.92 -6.72
C PRO A 40 13.22 3.56 -7.16
N SER A 41 13.48 3.40 -8.45
CA SER A 41 14.00 2.15 -9.00
C SER A 41 15.52 2.14 -9.15
N GLY A 42 16.13 0.96 -9.01
CA GLY A 42 17.56 0.73 -9.26
C GLY A 42 18.51 1.67 -8.52
N ALA A 43 19.44 2.28 -9.25
CA ALA A 43 20.48 3.14 -8.69
C ALA A 43 19.94 4.44 -8.06
N ASN A 44 18.71 4.87 -8.42
CA ASN A 44 18.13 6.09 -7.88
C ASN A 44 17.85 6.00 -6.37
N LYS A 45 17.66 4.79 -5.82
CA LYS A 45 17.49 4.54 -4.38
C LYS A 45 18.64 5.10 -3.53
N ARG A 46 19.85 5.15 -4.09
CA ARG A 46 21.07 5.56 -3.38
C ARG A 46 21.44 7.03 -3.58
N LYS A 47 20.68 7.77 -4.38
CA LYS A 47 20.89 9.22 -4.57
C LYS A 47 20.41 9.99 -3.33
N PRO A 48 20.96 11.19 -3.08
CA PRO A 48 20.60 11.98 -1.91
C PRO A 48 19.19 12.56 -1.98
N GLU A 49 18.63 12.74 -3.18
CA GLU A 49 17.36 13.44 -3.42
C GLU A 49 16.54 12.71 -4.50
N ALA A 50 15.27 13.07 -4.64
CA ALA A 50 14.41 12.51 -5.66
C ALA A 50 14.92 12.87 -7.07
N VAL A 51 14.76 11.92 -8.00
CA VAL A 51 15.25 12.08 -9.37
C VAL A 51 14.08 12.34 -10.29
N LYS A 52 14.14 13.43 -11.05
CA LYS A 52 13.16 13.71 -12.09
C LYS A 52 13.09 12.54 -13.09
N GLY A 53 11.87 12.05 -13.35
CA GLY A 53 11.63 10.90 -14.23
C GLY A 53 11.58 9.56 -13.51
N ASP A 54 11.77 9.55 -12.18
CA ASP A 54 11.47 8.43 -11.30
C ASP A 54 10.54 8.91 -10.16
N ARG A 55 9.95 7.99 -9.42
CA ARG A 55 9.14 8.33 -8.25
C ARG A 55 10.04 8.70 -7.07
N ALA A 56 9.62 9.67 -6.27
CA ALA A 56 10.20 9.89 -4.95
C ALA A 56 9.84 8.72 -4.02
N PHE A 57 10.60 8.57 -2.93
CA PHE A 57 10.14 7.74 -1.83
C PHE A 57 8.81 8.29 -1.29
N SER A 58 7.92 7.39 -0.91
CA SER A 58 6.67 7.73 -0.24
C SER A 58 6.16 6.53 0.53
N ALA A 59 5.30 6.80 1.51
CA ALA A 59 4.51 5.77 2.16
C ALA A 59 3.06 6.21 2.24
N PHE A 60 2.15 5.24 2.21
CA PHE A 60 0.74 5.42 2.48
C PHE A 60 0.38 4.63 3.74
N LEU A 61 0.00 5.33 4.80
CA LEU A 61 -0.53 4.74 6.01
C LEU A 61 -2.03 4.94 6.03
N HIS A 62 -2.78 3.85 6.09
CA HIS A 62 -4.23 3.90 5.98
C HIS A 62 -4.93 2.86 6.85
N THR A 63 -6.17 3.18 7.17
CA THR A 63 -7.10 2.31 7.87
C THR A 63 -8.46 2.45 7.25
N GLY A 64 -9.27 1.39 7.28
CA GLY A 64 -10.58 1.44 6.67
C GLY A 64 -11.53 0.36 7.15
N LEU A 65 -12.75 0.52 6.70
CA LEU A 65 -13.83 -0.45 6.84
C LEU A 65 -14.30 -0.89 5.45
N GLU A 66 -14.64 -2.16 5.31
CA GLU A 66 -15.18 -2.73 4.08
C GLU A 66 -16.35 -3.66 4.37
N TRP A 67 -17.47 -3.42 3.69
CA TRP A 67 -18.61 -4.31 3.62
C TRP A 67 -18.48 -5.18 2.38
N ASN A 68 -18.58 -6.50 2.55
CA ASN A 68 -18.54 -7.49 1.47
C ASN A 68 -19.75 -8.40 1.58
N SER A 69 -20.58 -8.47 0.54
CA SER A 69 -21.83 -9.24 0.58
C SER A 69 -22.13 -9.97 -0.71
N LEU A 70 -22.65 -11.18 -0.58
CA LEU A 70 -23.24 -11.96 -1.66
C LEU A 70 -24.74 -11.64 -1.74
N ALA A 71 -25.12 -10.74 -2.66
CA ALA A 71 -26.51 -10.31 -2.84
C ALA A 71 -27.40 -11.44 -3.38
N THR A 72 -26.85 -12.24 -4.29
CA THR A 72 -27.46 -13.45 -4.86
C THR A 72 -26.36 -14.48 -5.08
N ASN A 73 -26.71 -15.73 -5.41
CA ASN A 73 -25.72 -16.76 -5.74
C ASN A 73 -24.81 -16.44 -6.94
N TRP A 74 -25.12 -15.42 -7.74
CA TRP A 74 -24.32 -14.96 -8.88
C TRP A 74 -23.78 -13.53 -8.74
N LEU A 75 -24.13 -12.80 -7.68
CA LEU A 75 -23.78 -11.39 -7.50
C LEU A 75 -23.12 -11.14 -6.13
N ARG A 76 -21.86 -10.71 -6.16
CA ARG A 76 -21.14 -10.20 -4.99
C ARG A 76 -20.82 -8.73 -5.17
N TYR A 77 -20.94 -7.94 -4.10
CA TYR A 77 -20.49 -6.56 -4.09
C TYR A 77 -19.64 -6.26 -2.85
N ARG A 78 -18.76 -5.26 -3.00
CA ARG A 78 -17.98 -4.70 -1.89
C ARG A 78 -18.02 -3.19 -1.93
N PHE A 79 -18.16 -2.59 -0.76
CA PHE A 79 -18.04 -1.15 -0.57
C PHE A 79 -17.14 -0.88 0.63
N GLY A 80 -16.17 0.00 0.46
CA GLY A 80 -15.25 0.31 1.55
C GLY A 80 -14.83 1.77 1.55
N THR A 81 -14.36 2.23 2.69
CA THR A 81 -13.75 3.55 2.82
C THR A 81 -12.49 3.43 3.64
N ASP A 82 -11.42 4.04 3.14
CA ASP A 82 -10.18 4.20 3.86
C ASP A 82 -9.96 5.68 4.16
N ILE A 83 -9.37 5.95 5.32
CA ILE A 83 -8.75 7.24 5.64
C ILE A 83 -7.25 7.00 5.85
N GLY A 84 -6.44 7.98 5.50
CA GLY A 84 -5.01 7.83 5.63
C GLY A 84 -4.23 9.07 5.23
N VAL A 85 -2.91 8.89 5.18
CA VAL A 85 -1.95 9.93 4.83
C VAL A 85 -0.88 9.35 3.91
N ILE A 86 -0.54 10.12 2.88
CA ILE A 86 0.68 9.92 2.09
C ILE A 86 1.69 10.97 2.55
N GLY A 87 2.92 10.57 2.88
CA GLY A 87 4.02 11.50 3.19
C GLY A 87 4.78 11.13 4.47
N PRO A 88 5.58 12.06 5.05
CA PRO A 88 6.35 11.81 6.27
C PRO A 88 5.53 11.18 7.42
N ASP A 89 4.29 11.61 7.61
CA ASP A 89 3.44 11.14 8.71
C ASP A 89 2.96 9.69 8.50
N ALA A 90 3.12 9.14 7.30
CA ALA A 90 2.91 7.73 7.04
C ALA A 90 4.03 6.84 7.59
N GLY A 91 5.17 7.41 8.01
CA GLY A 91 6.22 6.69 8.74
C GLY A 91 7.09 5.73 7.89
N GLY A 92 7.12 5.91 6.57
CA GLY A 92 7.85 5.01 5.66
C GLY A 92 9.35 4.99 5.89
N LYS A 93 9.94 6.18 6.10
CA LYS A 93 11.38 6.36 6.39
C LYS A 93 11.78 5.60 7.65
N GLU A 94 10.98 5.70 8.69
CA GLU A 94 11.23 5.12 10.01
C GLU A 94 11.20 3.59 9.93
N VAL A 95 10.14 3.04 9.31
CA VAL A 95 9.96 1.59 9.16
C VAL A 95 11.07 0.99 8.30
N GLN A 96 11.36 1.57 7.13
CA GLN A 96 12.40 1.04 6.24
C GLN A 96 13.80 1.18 6.86
N ASN A 97 14.12 2.33 7.48
CA ASN A 97 15.41 2.50 8.14
C ASN A 97 15.61 1.55 9.30
N ARG A 98 14.54 1.25 10.06
CA ARG A 98 14.60 0.26 11.14
C ARG A 98 14.82 -1.14 10.59
N ALA A 99 14.11 -1.53 9.53
CA ALA A 99 14.32 -2.81 8.85
C ALA A 99 15.77 -2.94 8.35
N HIS A 100 16.28 -1.91 7.67
CA HIS A 100 17.66 -1.86 7.17
C HIS A 100 18.67 -1.98 8.31
N GLN A 101 18.46 -1.27 9.42
CA GLN A 101 19.33 -1.35 10.59
C GLN A 101 19.35 -2.77 11.18
N ILE A 102 18.21 -3.45 11.25
CA ILE A 102 18.11 -4.82 11.79
C ILE A 102 18.92 -5.81 10.94
N ILE A 103 18.89 -5.66 9.61
CA ILE A 103 19.57 -6.58 8.68
C ILE A 103 20.99 -6.12 8.27
N GLY A 104 21.48 -5.00 8.81
CA GLY A 104 22.79 -4.43 8.47
C GLY A 104 22.88 -3.77 7.09
N ALA A 105 21.75 -3.38 6.50
CA ALA A 105 21.71 -2.64 5.25
C ALA A 105 21.86 -1.12 5.45
N GLU A 106 22.40 -0.43 4.45
CA GLU A 106 22.50 1.02 4.44
C GLU A 106 21.12 1.69 4.28
N LYS A 107 20.93 2.83 4.93
CA LYS A 107 19.73 3.66 4.77
C LYS A 107 19.73 4.37 3.42
N TYR A 108 18.55 4.64 2.88
CA TYR A 108 18.42 5.44 1.66
C TYR A 108 18.29 6.94 2.00
N PRO A 109 19.20 7.81 1.52
CA PRO A 109 19.21 9.21 1.91
C PRO A 109 18.06 10.02 1.28
N ALA A 110 17.58 9.64 0.09
CA ALA A 110 16.47 10.31 -0.60
C ALA A 110 15.13 10.32 0.16
N TRP A 111 14.98 9.61 1.27
CA TRP A 111 13.85 9.80 2.19
C TRP A 111 13.72 11.23 2.74
N GLN A 112 14.78 12.04 2.69
CA GLN A 112 14.72 13.46 3.06
C GLN A 112 13.93 14.30 2.05
N ASP A 113 13.79 13.81 0.82
CA ASP A 113 13.10 14.45 -0.31
C ASP A 113 11.89 13.58 -0.75
N GLN A 114 11.22 12.97 0.23
CA GLN A 114 10.02 12.15 0.01
C GLN A 114 8.80 13.03 -0.30
N ILE A 115 7.74 12.44 -0.87
CA ILE A 115 6.46 13.13 -1.11
C ILE A 115 5.93 13.76 0.19
N GLU A 116 5.48 15.02 0.13
CA GLU A 116 4.95 15.76 1.27
C GLU A 116 3.61 15.21 1.78
N ASN A 117 3.28 15.55 3.04
CA ASN A 117 2.05 15.11 3.69
C ASN A 117 0.79 15.55 2.95
N ARG A 118 -0.06 14.59 2.63
CA ARG A 118 -1.44 14.79 2.19
C ARG A 118 -2.35 13.77 2.86
N TYR A 119 -3.25 14.27 3.69
CA TYR A 119 -4.32 13.49 4.27
C TYR A 119 -5.48 13.36 3.29
N GLY A 120 -6.19 12.25 3.38
CA GLY A 120 -7.36 12.04 2.53
C GLY A 120 -8.14 10.80 2.89
N TYR A 121 -9.09 10.50 2.02
CA TYR A 121 -9.92 9.31 2.08
C TYR A 121 -10.07 8.71 0.68
N ALA A 122 -10.35 7.41 0.64
CA ALA A 122 -10.66 6.69 -0.59
C ALA A 122 -11.98 5.94 -0.43
N ALA A 123 -12.93 6.18 -1.34
CA ALA A 123 -14.13 5.36 -1.47
C ALA A 123 -13.88 4.25 -2.50
N LYS A 124 -14.21 3.01 -2.14
CA LYS A 124 -13.92 1.81 -2.92
C LYS A 124 -15.22 1.06 -3.22
N GLY A 125 -15.32 0.54 -4.44
CA GLY A 125 -16.45 -0.26 -4.88
C GLY A 125 -16.00 -1.39 -5.79
N MET A 126 -16.58 -2.57 -5.61
CA MET A 126 -16.40 -3.71 -6.50
C MET A 126 -17.74 -4.41 -6.70
N VAL A 127 -18.00 -4.84 -7.93
CA VAL A 127 -19.09 -5.77 -8.26
C VAL A 127 -18.49 -6.94 -9.01
N SER A 128 -18.83 -8.15 -8.59
CA SER A 128 -18.40 -9.40 -9.21
C SER A 128 -19.61 -10.25 -9.56
N LEU A 129 -19.64 -10.72 -10.81
CA LEU A 129 -20.68 -11.58 -11.36
C LEU A 129 -20.09 -12.97 -11.57
N THR A 130 -20.72 -13.99 -11.01
CA THR A 130 -20.33 -15.40 -11.23
C THR A 130 -21.46 -16.10 -11.97
N PRO A 131 -21.33 -16.33 -13.29
CA PRO A 131 -22.35 -17.03 -14.07
C PRO A 131 -22.57 -18.44 -13.53
N SER A 132 -23.82 -18.88 -13.46
CA SER A 132 -24.18 -20.28 -13.24
C SER A 132 -23.80 -21.07 -14.50
N VAL A 133 -22.87 -22.02 -14.38
CA VAL A 133 -22.59 -23.03 -15.42
C VAL A 133 -23.55 -24.19 -15.25
#